data_AF-A0A7V6BER0-F1
#
_entry.id   AF-A0A7V6BER0-F1
#
_cell.length_a   1.000
_cell.length_b   1.000
_cell.length_c   1.000
_cell.angle_alpha   90.00
_cell.angle_beta   90.00
_cell.angle_gamma   90.00
#
_symmetry.space_group_name_H-M   'P 1'
#
loop_
_entity.id
_entity.type
_entity.pdbx_description
1 polymer ?
#
loop_
_entity_poly.entity_id
_entity_poly.type
_entity_poly.pdbx_seq_one_letter_code
_entity_poly.pdbx_strand_id
1 'polypeptide(L)' 'MNKQKSNLGVSRREFLRNSTLLVAGTALAPYVLTTHAAPDSPEIKVGLIGCGGRGSGAIRDAIKAAP' A
#
# COMPACT_ATOMS: atom_id res chain seq x y z
N MET A 1 -35.80 11.32 -18.20
CA MET A 1 -35.57 9.87 -18.26
C MET A 1 -34.09 9.66 -18.58
N ASN A 2 -33.24 9.58 -17.55
CA ASN A 2 -31.79 9.65 -17.73
C ASN A 2 -31.19 8.24 -17.66
N LYS A 3 -30.74 7.73 -18.81
CA LYS A 3 -29.96 6.49 -18.91
C LYS A 3 -28.57 6.71 -18.32
N GLN A 4 -28.32 6.13 -17.15
CA GLN A 4 -26.97 5.92 -16.64
C GLN A 4 -26.29 4.85 -17.52
N LYS A 5 -25.20 5.21 -18.20
CA LYS A 5 -24.38 4.25 -18.94
C LYS A 5 -23.52 3.47 -17.93
N SER A 6 -23.87 2.21 -17.67
CA SER A 6 -22.95 1.29 -16.99
C SER A 6 -21.79 0.98 -17.93
N ASN A 7 -20.60 1.49 -17.61
CA ASN A 7 -19.38 1.12 -18.30
C ASN A 7 -19.11 -0.37 -18.03
N LEU A 8 -19.29 -1.22 -19.04
CA LEU A 8 -19.04 -2.67 -19.03
C LEU A 8 -17.53 -3.03 -19.02
N GLY A 9 -16.68 -2.15 -18.52
CA GLY A 9 -15.22 -2.33 -18.50
C GLY A 9 -14.75 -2.93 -17.18
N VAL A 10 -13.93 -3.99 -17.25
CA VAL A 10 -13.27 -4.59 -16.08
C VAL A 10 -12.50 -3.49 -15.34
N SER A 11 -12.90 -3.21 -14.09
CA SER A 11 -12.20 -2.21 -13.30
C SER A 11 -10.98 -2.83 -12.61
N ARG A 12 -9.85 -2.09 -12.57
CA ARG A 12 -8.66 -2.52 -11.82
C ARG A 12 -8.97 -2.90 -10.37
N ARG A 13 -9.94 -2.22 -9.76
CA ARG A 13 -10.40 -2.49 -8.39
C ARG A 13 -11.11 -3.83 -8.27
N GLU A 14 -11.95 -4.18 -9.24
CA GLU A 14 -12.69 -5.44 -9.27
C GLU A 14 -11.77 -6.63 -9.54
N PHE A 15 -10.80 -6.48 -10.44
CA PHE A 15 -9.74 -7.48 -10.64
C PHE A 15 -8.98 -7.74 -9.33
N LEU A 16 -8.50 -6.68 -8.66
CA LEU A 16 -7.81 -6.81 -7.38
C LEU A 16 -8.70 -7.45 -6.31
N ARG A 17 -9.97 -7.04 -6.21
CA ARG A 17 -10.92 -7.59 -5.22
C ARG A 17 -11.07 -9.11 -5.40
N ASN A 18 -11.27 -9.55 -6.63
CA ASN A 18 -11.41 -10.97 -6.94
C ASN A 18 -10.11 -11.75 -6.71
N SER A 19 -8.94 -11.17 -7.01
CA SER A 19 -7.63 -11.81 -6.76
C SER A 19 -7.27 -11.87 -5.27
N THR A 20 -7.64 -10.87 -4.47
CA THR A 20 -7.32 -10.83 -3.03
C THR A 20 -8.08 -11.85 -2.20
N LEU A 21 -9.32 -12.19 -2.58
CA LEU A 21 -10.12 -13.23 -1.91
C LEU A 21 -9.42 -14.60 -1.91
N LEU A 22 -8.62 -14.88 -2.94
CA LEU A 22 -7.92 -16.15 -3.09
C LEU A 22 -6.63 -16.21 -2.25
N VAL A 23 -6.04 -15.06 -1.91
CA VAL A 23 -4.78 -14.95 -1.13
C VAL A 23 -5.05 -14.77 0.37
N ALA A 24 -6.20 -14.23 0.77
CA ALA A 24 -6.55 -14.03 2.17
C ALA A 24 -6.59 -15.34 3.00
N GLY A 25 -6.81 -16.49 2.36
CA GLY A 25 -6.81 -17.80 3.00
C GLY A 25 -5.42 -18.30 3.45
N THR A 26 -4.32 -17.77 2.90
CA THR A 26 -2.95 -18.20 3.26
C THR A 26 -2.21 -17.19 4.14
N ALA A 27 -2.80 -16.02 4.38
CA ALA A 27 -2.22 -14.95 5.21
C ALA A 27 -2.50 -15.10 6.72
N LEU A 28 -3.24 -16.15 7.13
CA LEU A 28 -3.46 -16.49 8.54
C LEU A 28 -2.44 -17.50 9.07
N ALA A 29 -1.24 -17.54 8.48
CA ALA A 29 -0.11 -18.16 9.18
C ALA A 29 0.18 -17.30 10.43
N PRO A 30 0.37 -17.88 11.62
CA PRO A 30 0.66 -17.11 12.81
C PRO A 30 2.10 -16.61 12.70
N TYR A 31 2.31 -15.48 12.03
CA TYR A 31 3.54 -14.70 12.18
C TYR A 31 3.48 -14.06 13.57
N VAL A 32 3.64 -14.87 14.60
CA VAL A 32 4.12 -14.41 15.90
C VAL A 32 5.60 -14.09 15.67
N LEU A 33 5.86 -13.01 14.93
CA LEU A 33 7.19 -12.44 14.85
C LEU A 33 7.45 -11.87 16.24
N THR A 34 8.07 -12.67 17.10
CA THR A 34 8.76 -12.18 18.28
C THR A 34 9.97 -11.39 17.77
N THR A 35 9.72 -10.18 17.27
CA THR A 35 10.80 -9.27 16.91
C THR A 35 11.46 -8.83 18.20
N HIS A 36 12.62 -9.41 18.51
CA HIS A 36 13.55 -8.76 19.41
C HIS A 36 13.91 -7.43 18.75
N ALA A 37 13.35 -6.32 19.24
CA ALA A 37 13.78 -5.00 18.84
C ALA A 37 15.28 -4.92 19.11
N ALA A 38 16.07 -4.68 18.06
CA ALA A 38 17.48 -4.44 18.22
C ALA A 38 17.65 -3.22 19.15
N PRO A 39 18.56 -3.26 20.14
CA PRO A 39 18.78 -2.13 21.03
C PRO A 39 19.22 -0.93 20.17
N ASP A 40 18.46 0.16 20.26
CA ASP A 40 18.70 1.48 19.67
C ASP A 40 19.15 1.49 18.19
N SER A 41 18.39 0.83 17.30
CA SER A 41 18.53 1.08 15.86
C SER A 41 18.12 2.53 15.53
N PRO A 42 18.83 3.24 14.63
CA PRO A 42 18.46 4.60 14.25
C PRO A 42 17.00 4.67 13.78
N GLU A 43 16.28 5.66 14.30
CA GLU A 43 14.85 5.83 14.04
C GLU A 43 14.58 6.01 12.54
N ILE A 44 13.64 5.24 12.00
CA ILE A 44 13.15 5.43 10.63
C ILE A 44 12.28 6.68 10.61
N LYS A 45 12.82 7.77 10.07
CA LYS A 45 12.13 9.07 10.02
C LYS A 45 11.07 9.14 8.92
N VAL A 46 11.21 8.39 7.84
CA VAL A 46 10.30 8.41 6.69
C VAL A 46 10.19 7.01 6.06
N GLY A 47 8.96 6.55 5.83
CA GLY A 47 8.65 5.38 5.02
C GLY A 47 7.83 5.75 3.79
N LEU A 48 8.26 5.33 2.60
CA LEU A 48 7.53 5.52 1.33
C LEU A 48 6.91 4.21 0.85
N ILE A 49 5.63 4.24 0.50
CA ILE A 49 4.98 3.12 -0.17
C ILE A 49 4.63 3.51 -1.60
N GLY A 50 5.22 2.76 -2.55
CA GLY A 50 4.94 2.86 -3.97
C GLY A 50 5.85 3.84 -4.72
N CYS A 51 6.32 3.42 -5.90
CA CYS A 51 7.24 4.15 -6.77
C CYS A 51 6.54 4.98 -7.88
N GLY A 52 5.25 5.29 -7.71
CA GLY A 52 4.50 6.12 -8.66
C GLY A 52 4.78 7.61 -8.49
N GLY A 53 4.30 8.42 -9.44
CA GLY A 53 4.56 9.87 -9.46
C GLY A 53 4.14 10.63 -8.19
N ARG A 54 3.11 10.16 -7.48
CA ARG A 54 2.71 10.73 -6.17
C ARG A 54 3.74 10.44 -5.08
N GLY A 55 4.29 9.22 -5.04
CA GLY A 55 5.30 8.83 -4.06
C GLY A 55 6.62 9.58 -4.26
N SER A 56 7.04 9.74 -5.53
CA SER A 56 8.22 10.53 -5.87
C SER A 56 8.08 12.01 -5.49
N GLY A 57 6.90 12.61 -5.68
CA GLY A 57 6.61 13.98 -5.23
C GLY A 57 6.68 14.10 -3.71
N ALA A 58 5.97 13.21 -3.00
CA ALA A 58 5.92 13.22 -1.54
C ALA A 58 7.30 13.10 -0.88
N ILE A 59 8.19 12.26 -1.41
CA ILE A 59 9.55 12.11 -0.85
C ILE A 59 10.44 13.31 -1.15
N ARG A 60 10.27 13.95 -2.31
CA ARG A 60 10.98 15.20 -2.59
C ARG A 60 10.58 16.31 -1.63
N ASP A 61 9.31 16.40 -1.30
CA ASP A 61 8.82 17.40 -0.33
C ASP A 61 9.30 17.06 1.09
N ALA A 62 9.23 15.79 1.50
CA ALA A 62 9.72 15.35 2.80
C ALA A 62 11.21 15.64 3.00
N ILE A 63 12.05 15.40 1.98
CA ILE A 63 13.48 15.70 2.02
C ILE A 63 13.74 17.20 2.10
N LYS A 64 12.99 18.02 1.34
CA LYS A 64 13.15 19.48 1.35
C LYS A 64 12.70 20.14 2.64
N ALA A 65 11.72 19.56 3.33
CA ALA A 65 11.19 20.07 4.58
C ALA A 65 11.93 19.54 5.81
N ALA A 66 12.79 18.53 5.64
CA ALA A 66 13.59 17.99 6.73
C ALA A 66 14.61 19.03 7.22
N PRO A 67 14.84 19.13 8.55
CA PRO A 67 15.81 20.05 9.15
C PRO A 67 17.27 19.65 8.87
#